data_AF-A0A2S2PTK0-F1
#
_entry.id   AF-A0A2S2PTK0-F1
#
_cell.length_a   1.000
_cell.length_b   1.000
_cell.length_c   1.000
_cell.angle_alpha   90.00
_cell.angle_beta   90.00
_cell.angle_gamma   90.00
#
_symmetry.space_group_name_H-M   'P 1'
#
loop_
_entity.id
_entity.type
_entity.pdbx_description
1 polymer ?
#
loop_
_entity_poly.entity_id
_entity_poly.type
_entity_poly.pdbx_seq_one_letter_code
_entity_poly.pdbx_strand_id
1 'polypeptide(L)'
;MDFEFSMIKRTSMVVISGAISNSLEKVEVRKLEGRPLMLPIDEKARPIIEKELQIAVREIKRIFMCKTDLRDASLDQLKQSLNSTRNNLTRDYIDDYIKQGNKKNVVVVWNGHSDKTILERMDLNNYPILNITCYDKYFNKNFYIQLEKLCNREIIFELDIGKYEKQGRLLNLVETHEIICKRKHKTT
;
A
#
# COMPACT_ATOMS: atom_id res chain seq x y z
N MET A 1 5.26 3.21 -3.59
CA MET A 1 5.25 2.06 -2.67
C MET A 1 3.82 1.76 -2.31
N ASP A 2 3.49 0.48 -2.19
CA ASP A 2 2.16 -0.02 -1.84
C ASP A 2 2.32 -1.36 -1.09
N PHE A 3 1.55 -1.58 -0.03
CA PHE A 3 1.56 -2.82 0.74
C PHE A 3 0.21 -3.53 0.67
N GLU A 4 0.26 -4.85 0.53
CA GLU A 4 -0.88 -5.73 0.77
C GLU A 4 -0.87 -6.19 2.23
N PHE A 5 -1.96 -5.95 2.94
CA PHE A 5 -2.06 -6.28 4.37
C PHE A 5 -3.48 -6.66 4.79
N SER A 6 -3.60 -7.26 5.97
CA SER A 6 -4.87 -7.49 6.65
C SER A 6 -4.79 -7.09 8.12
N MET A 7 -5.88 -6.58 8.65
CA MET A 7 -6.01 -6.36 10.10
C MET A 7 -6.27 -7.68 10.81
N ILE A 8 -5.66 -7.86 11.98
CA ILE A 8 -5.85 -9.00 12.87
C ILE A 8 -6.16 -8.50 14.28
N LYS A 9 -7.13 -9.13 14.95
CA LYS A 9 -7.54 -8.77 16.33
C LYS A 9 -7.84 -7.27 16.49
N ARG A 10 -8.37 -6.63 15.44
CA ARG A 10 -8.72 -5.19 15.34
C ARG A 10 -7.55 -4.19 15.37
N THR A 11 -6.44 -4.50 16.02
CA THR A 11 -5.34 -3.56 16.26
C THR A 11 -4.03 -3.93 15.57
N SER A 12 -3.73 -5.22 15.45
CA SER A 12 -2.54 -5.72 14.77
C SER A 12 -2.72 -5.71 13.26
N MET A 13 -1.63 -5.55 12.54
CA MET A 13 -1.60 -5.67 11.08
C MET A 13 -0.73 -6.87 10.69
N VAL A 14 -1.10 -7.55 9.62
CA VAL A 14 -0.22 -8.51 8.94
C VAL A 14 0.02 -8.01 7.53
N VAL A 15 1.27 -7.69 7.24
CA VAL A 15 1.72 -7.34 5.89
C VAL A 15 2.06 -8.64 5.17
N ILE A 16 1.39 -8.86 4.05
CA ILE A 16 1.45 -10.08 3.26
C ILE A 16 2.48 -9.94 2.15
N SER A 17 2.41 -8.81 1.44
CA SER A 17 3.30 -8.51 0.32
C SER A 17 3.35 -6.99 0.11
N GLY A 18 4.09 -6.54 -0.89
CA GLY A 18 4.04 -5.16 -1.35
C GLY A 18 4.75 -4.97 -2.68
N ALA A 19 4.75 -3.73 -3.15
CA ALA A 19 5.46 -3.30 -4.34
C ALA A 19 6.22 -2.01 -4.08
N ILE A 20 7.48 -1.98 -4.52
CA ILE A 20 8.35 -0.82 -4.39
C ILE A 20 9.08 -0.58 -5.71
N SER A 21 9.30 0.68 -6.05
CA SER A 21 10.13 1.09 -7.18
C SER A 21 10.83 2.38 -6.82
N ASN A 22 11.94 2.66 -7.51
CA ASN A 22 12.64 3.92 -7.38
C ASN A 22 12.98 4.52 -8.76
N SER A 23 13.28 5.82 -8.77
CA SER A 23 13.60 6.55 -10.01
C SER A 23 15.02 6.31 -10.53
N LEU A 24 15.90 5.70 -9.73
CA LEU A 24 17.28 5.40 -10.10
C LEU A 24 17.36 4.18 -11.04
N GLU A 25 16.49 3.20 -10.83
CA GLU A 25 16.43 1.93 -11.58
C GLU A 25 15.37 1.96 -12.69
N LYS A 26 15.22 3.09 -13.40
CA LYS A 26 14.22 3.25 -14.49
C LYS A 26 12.79 2.86 -14.10
N VAL A 27 12.43 2.98 -12.82
CA VAL A 27 11.10 2.62 -12.30
C VAL A 27 10.78 1.12 -12.44
N GLU A 28 11.79 0.25 -12.37
CA GLU A 28 11.56 -1.18 -12.24
C GLU A 28 10.81 -1.49 -10.93
N VAL A 29 9.68 -2.19 -11.04
CA VAL A 29 8.85 -2.56 -9.89
C VAL A 29 9.37 -3.84 -9.27
N ARG A 30 9.75 -3.77 -8.00
CA ARG A 30 10.14 -4.93 -7.20
C ARG A 30 8.98 -5.35 -6.30
N LYS A 31 8.61 -6.63 -6.40
CA LYS A 31 7.69 -7.27 -5.46
C LYS A 31 8.42 -7.52 -4.14
N LEU A 32 7.79 -7.08 -3.05
CA LEU A 32 8.16 -7.40 -1.67
C LEU A 32 7.39 -8.64 -1.25
N GLU A 33 8.12 -9.70 -0.96
CA GLU A 33 7.58 -11.02 -0.66
C GLU A 33 8.53 -11.80 0.27
N GLY A 34 8.04 -12.91 0.77
CA GLY A 34 8.63 -13.66 1.87
C GLY A 34 7.60 -13.88 2.96
N ARG A 35 8.03 -14.41 4.11
CA ARG A 35 7.11 -14.73 5.20
C ARG A 35 6.38 -13.46 5.67
N PRO A 36 5.03 -13.46 5.79
CA PRO A 36 4.28 -12.27 6.20
C PRO A 36 4.78 -11.69 7.52
N LEU A 37 4.71 -10.38 7.65
CA LEU A 37 5.14 -9.66 8.86
C LEU A 37 3.95 -9.31 9.73
N MET A 38 4.00 -9.74 10.99
CA MET A 38 3.13 -9.28 12.04
C MET A 38 3.64 -7.93 12.56
N LEU A 39 2.74 -6.95 12.59
CA LEU A 39 2.96 -5.58 13.08
C LEU A 39 1.98 -5.29 14.23
N PRO A 40 2.32 -5.66 15.48
CA PRO A 40 1.57 -5.28 16.66
C PRO A 40 1.64 -3.77 16.90
N ILE A 41 0.82 -3.23 17.79
CA ILE A 41 0.89 -1.79 18.14
C ILE A 41 2.12 -1.50 19.01
N ASP A 42 2.37 -2.35 20.01
CA ASP A 42 3.36 -2.08 21.08
C ASP A 42 4.58 -3.03 21.03
N GLU A 43 4.75 -3.75 19.93
CA GLU A 43 5.88 -4.67 19.75
C GLU A 43 6.56 -4.43 18.40
N LYS A 44 7.80 -4.90 18.28
CA LYS A 44 8.55 -4.83 17.02
C LYS A 44 7.89 -5.68 15.94
N ALA A 45 7.97 -5.18 14.70
CA ALA A 45 7.69 -5.95 13.50
C ALA A 45 8.46 -7.28 13.50
N ARG A 46 7.78 -8.39 13.23
CA ARG A 46 8.41 -9.72 13.16
C ARG A 46 7.67 -10.65 12.19
N PRO A 47 8.32 -11.72 11.70
CA PRO A 47 7.62 -12.74 10.93
C PRO A 47 6.45 -13.34 11.71
N ILE A 48 5.36 -13.63 11.00
CA ILE A 48 4.16 -14.22 11.56
C ILE A 48 4.42 -15.67 12.01
N ILE A 49 3.87 -16.05 13.17
CA ILE A 49 3.90 -17.45 13.64
C ILE A 49 2.64 -18.21 13.20
N GLU A 50 2.70 -19.54 13.21
CA GLU A 50 1.62 -20.40 12.69
C GLU A 50 0.25 -20.11 13.31
N LYS A 51 0.19 -19.94 14.64
CA LYS A 51 -1.07 -19.61 15.34
C LYS A 51 -1.68 -18.30 14.86
N GLU A 52 -0.86 -17.30 14.56
CA GLU A 52 -1.29 -15.98 14.07
C GLU A 52 -1.73 -16.06 12.60
N LEU A 53 -1.06 -16.90 11.80
CA LEU A 53 -1.42 -17.16 10.42
C LEU A 53 -2.84 -17.72 10.30
N GLN A 54 -3.19 -18.70 11.15
CA GLN A 54 -4.55 -19.26 11.18
C GLN A 54 -5.60 -18.19 11.53
N ILE A 55 -5.24 -17.21 12.37
CA ILE A 55 -6.10 -16.08 12.68
C ILE A 55 -6.19 -15.14 11.46
N ALA A 56 -5.08 -14.85 10.79
CA ALA A 56 -5.05 -14.03 9.57
C ALA A 56 -6.00 -14.56 8.50
N VAL A 57 -5.92 -15.87 8.23
CA VAL A 57 -6.79 -16.56 7.26
C VAL A 57 -8.25 -16.42 7.65
N ARG A 58 -8.59 -16.59 8.93
CA ARG A 58 -9.96 -16.44 9.42
C ARG A 58 -10.47 -15.00 9.26
N GLU A 59 -9.62 -14.02 9.57
CA GLU A 59 -9.95 -12.60 9.46
C GLU A 59 -10.15 -12.17 8.01
N ILE A 60 -9.28 -12.60 7.08
CA ILE A 60 -9.44 -12.35 5.63
C ILE A 60 -10.79 -12.91 5.15
N LYS A 61 -11.10 -14.16 5.51
CA LYS A 61 -12.40 -14.79 5.17
C LYS A 61 -13.59 -14.01 5.73
N ARG A 62 -13.46 -13.46 6.94
CA ARG A 62 -14.50 -12.67 7.60
C ARG A 62 -14.69 -11.30 6.95
N ILE A 63 -13.60 -10.58 6.68
CA ILE A 63 -13.62 -9.24 6.07
C ILE A 63 -14.23 -9.30 4.67
N PHE A 64 -13.83 -10.30 3.87
CA PHE A 64 -14.28 -10.48 2.50
C PHE A 64 -15.37 -11.55 2.36
N MET A 65 -16.21 -11.72 3.39
CA MET A 65 -17.26 -12.74 3.42
C MET A 65 -18.17 -12.69 2.19
N CYS A 66 -18.55 -11.48 1.75
CA CYS A 66 -19.43 -11.27 0.60
C CYS A 66 -18.68 -10.88 -0.70
N LYS A 67 -17.34 -10.82 -0.68
CA LYS A 67 -16.51 -10.43 -1.82
C LYS A 67 -15.51 -11.55 -2.12
N THR A 68 -16.01 -12.65 -2.69
CA THR A 68 -15.25 -13.89 -2.88
C THR A 68 -13.99 -13.69 -3.70
N ASP A 69 -14.04 -12.86 -4.75
CA ASP A 69 -12.87 -12.65 -5.63
C ASP A 69 -11.71 -11.99 -4.86
N LEU A 70 -12.01 -10.98 -4.04
CA LEU A 70 -11.01 -10.32 -3.19
C LEU A 70 -10.51 -11.24 -2.09
N ARG A 71 -11.41 -12.06 -1.51
CA ARG A 71 -11.06 -13.05 -0.50
C ARG A 71 -10.05 -14.04 -1.06
N ASP A 72 -10.37 -14.62 -2.22
CA ASP A 72 -9.60 -15.70 -2.80
C ASP A 72 -8.25 -15.17 -3.33
N ALA A 73 -8.23 -13.96 -3.93
CA ALA A 73 -6.99 -13.27 -4.28
C ALA A 73 -6.10 -12.99 -3.05
N SER A 74 -6.69 -12.53 -1.93
CA SER A 74 -5.94 -12.24 -0.69
C SER A 74 -5.36 -13.52 -0.07
N LEU A 75 -6.11 -14.61 -0.09
CA LEU A 75 -5.64 -15.91 0.41
C LEU A 75 -4.57 -16.51 -0.50
N ASP A 76 -4.68 -16.31 -1.82
CA ASP A 76 -3.66 -16.76 -2.77
C ASP A 76 -2.36 -15.97 -2.60
N GLN A 77 -2.41 -14.64 -2.46
CA GLN A 77 -1.25 -13.81 -2.11
C GLN A 77 -0.58 -14.27 -0.82
N LEU A 78 -1.36 -14.58 0.22
CA LEU A 78 -0.83 -15.11 1.49
C LEU A 78 -0.12 -16.45 1.29
N LYS A 79 -0.70 -17.36 0.50
CA LYS A 79 -0.10 -18.65 0.18
C LYS A 79 1.18 -18.49 -0.65
N GLN A 80 1.19 -17.59 -1.63
CA GLN A 80 2.37 -17.28 -2.45
C GLN A 80 3.49 -16.72 -1.58
N SER A 81 3.17 -15.79 -0.67
CA SER A 81 4.12 -15.19 0.27
C SER A 81 4.80 -16.24 1.15
N LEU A 82 4.03 -17.20 1.69
CA LEU A 82 4.58 -18.29 2.52
C LEU A 82 5.47 -19.27 1.75
N ASN A 83 5.21 -19.45 0.45
CA ASN A 83 5.98 -20.34 -0.42
C ASN A 83 7.09 -19.60 -1.19
N SER A 84 7.25 -18.28 -0.97
CA SER A 84 8.23 -17.50 -1.69
C SER A 84 9.65 -17.93 -1.31
N THR A 85 10.50 -18.08 -2.32
CA THR A 85 11.94 -18.31 -2.12
C THR A 85 12.69 -17.02 -1.83
N ARG A 86 12.04 -15.86 -2.04
CA ARG A 86 12.59 -14.56 -1.70
C ARG A 86 12.16 -14.16 -0.29
N ASN A 87 13.00 -13.37 0.37
CA ASN A 87 12.73 -12.85 1.71
C ASN A 87 13.15 -11.38 1.78
N ASN A 88 12.51 -10.56 0.96
CA ASN A 88 12.78 -9.13 0.84
C ASN A 88 11.64 -8.27 1.44
N LEU A 89 10.57 -8.89 1.94
CA LEU A 89 9.62 -8.27 2.85
C LEU A 89 10.20 -8.22 4.27
N THR A 90 11.22 -7.39 4.47
CA THR A 90 11.87 -7.16 5.77
C THR A 90 12.13 -5.67 5.95
N ARG A 91 12.23 -5.22 7.21
CA ARG A 91 12.60 -3.84 7.51
C ARG A 91 13.89 -3.46 6.81
N ASP A 92 14.95 -4.25 7.02
CA ASP A 92 16.31 -3.91 6.57
C ASP A 92 16.37 -3.80 5.04
N TYR A 93 15.73 -4.73 4.30
CA TYR A 93 15.70 -4.66 2.85
C TYR A 93 15.00 -3.39 2.34
N ILE A 94 13.84 -3.06 2.93
CA ILE A 94 13.07 -1.88 2.54
C ILE A 94 13.86 -0.61 2.87
N ASP A 95 14.49 -0.55 4.04
CA ASP A 95 15.33 0.56 4.47
C ASP A 95 16.51 0.78 3.52
N ASP A 96 17.25 -0.28 3.22
CA ASP A 96 18.38 -0.25 2.28
C ASP A 96 17.94 0.16 0.88
N TYR A 97 16.77 -0.31 0.43
CA TYR A 97 16.21 0.09 -0.85
C TYR A 97 15.86 1.58 -0.90
N ILE A 98 15.26 2.12 0.16
CA ILE A 98 14.93 3.55 0.25
C ILE A 98 16.22 4.39 0.30
N LYS A 99 17.26 3.92 0.97
CA LYS A 99 18.55 4.62 1.15
C LYS A 99 19.40 4.70 -0.11
N GLN A 100 19.02 4.05 -1.21
CA GLN A 100 19.82 4.03 -2.42
C GLN A 100 20.05 5.45 -3.00
N GLY A 101 21.31 5.76 -3.30
CA GLY A 101 21.72 7.01 -3.93
C GLY A 101 22.11 8.11 -2.93
N ASN A 102 22.53 9.26 -3.49
CA ASN A 102 23.14 10.36 -2.71
C ASN A 102 22.19 11.56 -2.52
N LYS A 103 20.88 11.37 -2.75
CA LYS A 103 19.87 12.44 -2.63
C LYS A 103 19.02 12.23 -1.39
N LYS A 104 18.22 13.25 -1.06
CA LYS A 104 17.18 13.11 -0.03
C LYS A 104 16.14 12.09 -0.50
N ASN A 105 16.01 11.00 0.24
CA ASN A 105 15.07 9.94 -0.08
C ASN A 105 13.66 10.35 0.37
N VAL A 106 12.69 10.18 -0.52
CA VAL A 106 11.28 10.52 -0.30
C VAL A 106 10.45 9.32 -0.74
N VAL A 107 9.55 8.88 0.13
CA VAL A 107 8.63 7.78 -0.17
C VAL A 107 7.36 8.37 -0.77
N VAL A 108 6.90 7.82 -1.89
CA VAL A 108 5.64 8.20 -2.53
C VAL A 108 4.67 7.03 -2.46
N VAL A 109 3.46 7.28 -1.96
CA VAL A 109 2.38 6.30 -1.80
C VAL A 109 1.10 6.79 -2.47
N TRP A 110 0.17 5.87 -2.76
CA TRP A 110 -1.14 6.16 -3.34
C TRP A 110 -2.23 5.87 -2.30
N ASN A 111 -3.03 6.87 -1.91
CA ASN A 111 -4.01 6.74 -0.83
C ASN A 111 -3.40 6.08 0.45
N GLY A 112 -2.13 6.36 0.74
CA GLY A 112 -1.28 5.45 1.51
C GLY A 112 -1.25 5.69 3.01
N HIS A 113 -2.39 6.00 3.63
CA HIS A 113 -2.46 6.20 5.09
C HIS A 113 -2.09 4.91 5.85
N SER A 114 -2.51 3.77 5.32
CA SER A 114 -2.17 2.46 5.85
C SER A 114 -0.69 2.12 5.61
N ASP A 115 -0.14 2.46 4.45
CA ASP A 115 1.28 2.26 4.14
C ASP A 115 2.18 3.06 5.08
N LYS A 116 1.82 4.31 5.38
CA LYS A 116 2.50 5.11 6.41
C LYS A 116 2.48 4.40 7.76
N THR A 117 1.32 3.88 8.17
CA THR A 117 1.19 3.17 9.46
C THR A 117 2.06 1.91 9.48
N ILE A 118 2.15 1.20 8.35
CA ILE A 118 3.01 0.02 8.19
C ILE A 118 4.48 0.42 8.34
N LEU A 119 4.94 1.46 7.62
CA LEU A 119 6.30 1.97 7.72
C LEU A 119 6.64 2.43 9.13
N GLU A 120 5.72 3.12 9.82
CA GLU A 120 5.90 3.52 11.22
C GLU A 120 6.07 2.30 12.15
N ARG A 121 5.23 1.27 12.02
CA ARG A 121 5.34 0.03 12.80
C ARG A 121 6.58 -0.81 12.46
N MET A 122 7.14 -0.61 11.28
CA MET A 122 8.43 -1.18 10.86
C MET A 122 9.63 -0.35 11.33
N ASP A 123 9.42 0.76 12.05
CA ASP A 123 10.47 1.69 12.48
C ASP A 123 11.22 2.30 11.27
N LEU A 124 10.44 2.70 10.24
CA LEU A 124 10.85 3.36 9.00
C LEU A 124 10.17 4.74 8.84
N ASN A 125 9.96 5.44 9.95
CA ASN A 125 9.28 6.75 10.01
C ASN A 125 10.22 7.96 9.75
N ASN A 126 11.50 7.71 9.46
CA ASN A 126 12.51 8.75 9.26
C ASN A 126 12.48 9.38 7.86
N TYR A 127 11.63 8.87 6.96
CA TYR A 127 11.52 9.34 5.59
C TYR A 127 10.33 10.28 5.41
N PRO A 128 10.50 11.41 4.69
CA PRO A 128 9.36 12.18 4.21
C PRO A 128 8.47 11.30 3.32
N ILE A 129 7.17 11.28 3.63
CA ILE A 129 6.18 10.55 2.85
C ILE A 129 5.28 11.55 2.13
N LEU A 130 5.25 11.45 0.80
CA LEU A 130 4.29 12.14 -0.04
C LEU A 130 3.18 11.17 -0.42
N ASN A 131 1.95 11.63 -0.32
CA ASN A 131 0.77 10.88 -0.70
C ASN A 131 0.17 11.48 -1.97
N ILE A 132 -0.04 10.64 -2.96
CA ILE A 132 -0.90 10.95 -4.09
C ILE A 132 -2.29 10.44 -3.75
N THR A 133 -3.28 11.33 -3.78
CA THR A 133 -4.68 11.00 -3.54
C THR A 133 -5.54 11.61 -4.62
N CYS A 134 -6.70 11.02 -4.87
CA CYS A 134 -7.66 11.55 -5.83
C CYS A 134 -9.05 11.59 -5.21
N TYR A 135 -9.59 12.80 -5.07
CA TYR A 135 -10.73 13.03 -4.18
C TYR A 135 -11.76 14.03 -4.72
N ASP A 136 -13.05 13.74 -4.49
CA ASP A 136 -14.17 14.67 -4.70
C ASP A 136 -14.30 15.62 -3.51
N LYS A 137 -13.67 16.79 -3.66
CA LYS A 137 -13.60 17.87 -2.67
C LYS A 137 -14.97 18.53 -2.43
N TYR A 138 -15.75 18.72 -3.49
CA TYR A 138 -16.95 19.56 -3.49
C TYR A 138 -18.27 18.77 -3.50
N PHE A 139 -18.22 17.44 -3.41
CA PHE A 139 -19.39 16.55 -3.44
C PHE A 139 -20.22 16.69 -4.72
N ASN A 140 -19.55 17.03 -5.81
CA ASN A 140 -20.18 17.28 -7.11
C ASN A 140 -19.69 16.27 -8.16
N LYS A 141 -19.06 15.17 -7.70
CA LYS A 141 -18.44 14.13 -8.52
C LYS A 141 -17.30 14.63 -9.40
N ASN A 142 -16.78 15.83 -9.13
CA ASN A 142 -15.58 16.35 -9.77
C ASN A 142 -14.37 16.06 -8.90
N PHE A 143 -13.41 15.33 -9.46
CA PHE A 143 -12.28 14.80 -8.72
C PHE A 143 -11.03 15.64 -8.96
N TYR A 144 -10.21 15.73 -7.91
CA TYR A 144 -8.94 16.43 -7.92
C TYR A 144 -7.84 15.44 -7.55
N ILE A 145 -6.79 15.38 -8.35
CA ILE A 145 -5.56 14.69 -7.98
C ILE A 145 -4.72 15.65 -7.13
N GLN A 146 -4.26 15.18 -5.98
CA GLN A 146 -3.49 15.96 -5.03
C GLN A 146 -2.19 15.22 -4.69
N LEU A 147 -1.11 15.98 -4.57
CA LEU A 147 0.13 15.54 -3.94
C LEU A 147 0.25 16.28 -2.60
N GLU A 148 0.23 15.54 -1.50
CA GLU A 148 0.29 16.11 -0.15
C GLU A 148 1.42 15.51 0.67
N LYS A 149 1.93 16.25 1.65
CA LYS A 149 2.80 15.72 2.70
C LYS A 149 1.94 14.94 3.69
N LEU A 150 2.16 13.64 3.82
CA LEU A 150 1.30 12.78 4.64
C LEU A 150 1.46 12.99 6.16
N CYS A 151 2.49 13.72 6.59
CA CYS A 151 2.71 14.05 8.01
C CYS A 151 1.78 15.17 8.50
N ASN A 152 1.58 16.22 7.72
CA ASN A 152 0.82 17.42 8.10
C ASN A 152 -0.36 17.73 7.17
N ARG A 153 -0.59 16.90 6.14
CA ARG A 153 -1.64 17.06 5.11
C ARG A 153 -1.53 18.36 4.32
N GLU A 154 -0.32 18.92 4.23
CA GLU A 154 -0.05 20.08 3.40
C GLU A 154 -0.08 19.69 1.93
N ILE A 155 -1.00 20.28 1.18
CA ILE A 155 -1.13 20.08 -0.27
C ILE A 155 -0.01 20.84 -0.97
N ILE A 156 0.84 20.12 -1.69
CA ILE A 156 1.94 20.65 -2.50
C ILE A 156 1.45 20.96 -3.91
N PHE A 157 0.56 20.12 -4.42
CA PHE A 157 0.01 20.24 -5.77
C PHE A 157 -1.43 19.72 -5.79
N GLU A 158 -2.27 20.38 -6.57
CA GLU A 158 -3.67 20.00 -6.80
C GLU A 158 -3.99 20.27 -8.28
N LEU A 159 -4.71 19.34 -8.92
CA LEU A 159 -5.17 19.48 -10.30
C LEU A 159 -6.57 18.89 -10.44
N ASP A 160 -7.46 19.62 -11.10
CA ASP A 160 -8.76 19.12 -11.53
C ASP A 160 -8.59 18.09 -12.65
N ILE A 161 -9.15 16.89 -12.46
CA ILE A 161 -9.11 15.82 -13.46
C ILE A 161 -10.49 15.56 -14.09
N GLY A 162 -11.54 16.20 -13.61
CA GLY A 162 -12.90 16.10 -14.16
C GLY A 162 -13.82 15.16 -13.39
N LYS A 163 -14.95 14.81 -14.04
CA LYS A 163 -16.04 14.08 -13.40
C LYS A 163 -15.91 12.56 -13.55
N TYR A 164 -16.29 11.84 -12.50
CA TYR A 164 -16.36 10.37 -12.51
C TYR A 164 -17.58 9.87 -11.74
N GLU A 165 -18.33 8.95 -12.33
CA GLU A 165 -19.56 8.42 -11.74
C GLU A 165 -19.25 7.21 -10.87
N LYS A 166 -19.28 7.41 -9.54
CA LYS A 166 -19.13 6.33 -8.56
C LYS A 166 -19.86 6.62 -7.25
N GLN A 167 -20.02 5.57 -6.46
CA GLN A 167 -20.37 5.70 -5.05
C GLN A 167 -19.08 5.88 -4.23
N GLY A 168 -18.90 7.07 -3.64
CA GLY A 168 -17.75 7.39 -2.80
C GLY A 168 -16.93 8.57 -3.33
N ARG A 169 -16.02 9.06 -2.48
CA ARG A 169 -15.29 10.32 -2.73
C ARG A 169 -13.83 10.12 -3.11
N LEU A 170 -13.29 8.90 -3.03
CA LEU A 170 -11.91 8.59 -3.39
C LEU A 170 -11.88 7.78 -4.68
N LEU A 171 -11.02 8.13 -5.62
CA LEU A 171 -10.70 7.26 -6.74
C LEU A 171 -9.54 6.34 -6.40
N ASN A 172 -9.67 5.08 -6.79
CA ASN A 172 -8.55 4.15 -6.81
C ASN A 172 -7.64 4.45 -8.00
N LEU A 173 -6.51 3.74 -8.08
CA LEU A 173 -5.51 3.97 -9.12
C LEU A 173 -6.06 3.72 -10.53
N VAL A 174 -6.89 2.68 -10.71
CA VAL A 174 -7.49 2.33 -12.00
C VAL A 174 -8.50 3.38 -12.44
N GLU A 175 -9.43 3.75 -11.57
CA GLU A 175 -10.43 4.80 -11.85
C GLU A 175 -9.76 6.14 -12.17
N THR A 176 -8.68 6.50 -11.46
CA THR A 176 -7.93 7.72 -11.76
C THR A 176 -7.22 7.63 -13.11
N HIS A 177 -6.64 6.47 -13.40
CA HIS A 177 -5.96 6.23 -14.67
C HIS A 177 -6.91 6.38 -15.86
N GLU A 178 -8.13 5.86 -15.77
CA GLU A 178 -9.16 5.96 -16.83
C GLU A 178 -9.50 7.41 -17.19
N ILE A 179 -9.46 8.33 -16.21
CA ILE A 179 -9.77 9.75 -16.43
C ILE A 179 -8.59 10.47 -17.07
N ILE A 180 -7.38 10.25 -16.55
CA ILE A 180 -6.19 11.03 -16.94
C ILE A 180 -5.55 10.47 -18.22
N CYS A 181 -5.58 9.15 -18.40
CA CYS A 181 -4.88 8.48 -19.48
C CYS A 181 -5.80 8.18 -20.67
N LYS A 182 -5.56 8.86 -21.80
CA LYS A 182 -6.29 8.63 -23.06
C LYS A 182 -5.79 7.41 -23.85
N ARG A 183 -4.71 6.77 -23.42
CA ARG A 183 -4.11 5.61 -24.09
C ARG A 183 -4.63 4.32 -23.45
N LYS A 184 -5.00 3.34 -24.29
CA LYS A 184 -5.31 1.99 -23.82
C LYS A 184 -4.00 1.29 -23.43
N HIS A 185 -3.84 1.05 -22.14
CA HIS A 185 -2.79 0.19 -21.61
C HIS A 185 -3.44 -1.11 -21.13
N LYS A 186 -2.71 -2.23 -21.19
CA LYS A 186 -3.06 -3.38 -20.35
C LYS A 186 -2.66 -3.01 -18.93
N THR A 187 -3.63 -2.65 -18.11
CA THR A 187 -3.47 -2.62 -16.66
C THR A 187 -3.36 -4.08 -16.22
N THR A 188 -2.14 -4.54 -15.93
CA THR A 188 -1.86 -5.85 -15.32
C THR A 188 -2.06 -5.78 -13.82
#